data_AF-A0AAX4J851-F1
#
_entry.id   AF-A0AAX4J851-F1
#
_cell.length_a   1.000
_cell.length_b   1.000
_cell.length_c   1.000
_cell.angle_alpha   90.00
_cell.angle_beta   90.00
_cell.angle_gamma   90.00
#
_symmetry.space_group_name_H-M   'P 1'
#
loop_
_entity.id
_entity.type
_entity.pdbx_description
1 polymer ?
#
loop_
_entity_poly.entity_id
_entity_poly.type
_entity_poly.pdbx_seq_one_letter_code
_entity_poly.pdbx_strand_id
1 'polypeptide(L)'
;MKFSLKYLPLVFYTGRSVYIKHLNQDLYMCDVSLPVKNDRPITQCEKDEATNFALEGDTANIHIVHTPVSNGVWDIGRAGFIKIFTQHGNSNQNFYFKEIGDRINIMQNSKCVEWDDSTKRYVLRSCDGSDEQKFMKLDKLPHMDYVDDHGHLSHHLIGECPINTPFSRDKSIYDFDGRLKGDYHHRDHNHHSHRCHSSEHFLDHDDH
;
A
#
# COMPACT_ATOMS: atom_id res chain seq x y z
N MET A 1 17.60 -4.04 -34.78
CA MET A 1 17.82 -4.62 -33.44
C MET A 1 16.45 -4.90 -32.83
N LYS A 2 16.13 -6.16 -32.49
CA LYS A 2 14.85 -6.53 -31.87
C LYS A 2 15.05 -6.63 -30.36
N PHE A 3 14.40 -5.78 -29.58
CA PHE A 3 14.36 -5.93 -28.13
C PHE A 3 13.36 -7.04 -27.79
N SER A 4 13.87 -8.17 -27.30
CA SER A 4 13.05 -9.23 -26.74
C SER A 4 12.60 -8.78 -25.34
N LEU A 5 11.32 -8.44 -25.19
CA LEU A 5 10.70 -8.33 -23.86
C LEU A 5 10.74 -9.71 -23.21
N LYS A 6 11.71 -9.91 -22.32
CA LYS A 6 11.69 -11.05 -21.40
C LYS A 6 10.60 -10.77 -20.38
N TYR A 7 9.49 -11.49 -20.49
CA TYR A 7 8.48 -11.52 -19.45
C TYR A 7 9.14 -12.01 -18.16
N LEU A 8 9.26 -11.12 -17.18
CA LEU A 8 9.61 -11.54 -15.83
C LEU A 8 8.40 -12.29 -15.27
N PRO A 9 8.57 -13.52 -14.78
CA PRO A 9 7.47 -14.25 -14.17
C PRO A 9 6.91 -13.43 -13.00
N LEU A 10 5.60 -13.17 -13.02
CA LEU A 10 4.90 -12.69 -11.85
C LEU A 10 5.00 -13.78 -10.79
N VAL A 11 5.81 -13.53 -9.76
CA VAL A 11 5.82 -14.36 -8.56
C VAL A 11 4.57 -13.98 -7.78
N PHE A 12 3.54 -14.83 -7.86
CA PHE A 12 2.35 -14.69 -7.01
C PHE A 12 2.73 -15.18 -5.61
N TYR A 13 3.02 -14.24 -4.71
CA TYR A 13 3.19 -14.55 -3.30
C TYR A 13 1.83 -14.97 -2.72
N THR A 14 1.76 -16.19 -2.17
CA THR A 14 0.59 -16.69 -1.43
C THR A 14 0.52 -16.13 0.01
N GLY A 15 1.17 -14.97 0.24
CA GLY A 15 1.24 -14.32 1.53
C GLY A 15 -0.10 -13.68 1.92
N ARG A 16 -0.37 -13.62 3.23
CA ARG A 16 -1.53 -12.90 3.75
C ARG A 16 -1.28 -11.40 3.60
N SER A 17 -2.16 -10.73 2.87
CA SER A 17 -2.19 -9.28 2.76
C SER A 17 -2.63 -8.65 4.08
N VAL A 18 -1.94 -7.59 4.50
CA VAL A 18 -2.21 -6.85 5.74
C VAL A 18 -2.01 -5.35 5.54
N TYR A 19 -2.83 -4.58 6.24
CA TYR A 19 -2.66 -3.15 6.42
C TYR A 19 -2.17 -2.90 7.85
N ILE A 20 -1.19 -2.00 7.99
CA ILE A 20 -0.60 -1.66 9.27
C ILE A 20 -0.91 -0.20 9.56
N LYS A 21 -1.88 0.01 10.44
CA LYS A 21 -2.39 1.35 10.82
C LYS A 21 -1.75 1.79 12.13
N HIS A 22 -1.38 3.06 12.25
CA HIS A 22 -0.98 3.62 13.53
C HIS A 22 -2.18 3.67 14.50
N LEU A 23 -2.00 3.37 15.79
CA LEU A 23 -3.14 3.20 16.71
C LEU A 23 -4.00 4.47 16.87
N ASN A 24 -3.35 5.62 17.07
CA ASN A 24 -4.03 6.90 17.35
C ASN A 24 -4.08 7.86 16.15
N GLN A 25 -3.76 7.38 14.94
CA GLN A 25 -3.77 8.22 13.75
C GLN A 25 -4.50 7.49 12.63
N ASP A 26 -5.18 8.23 11.75
CA ASP A 26 -5.81 7.65 10.57
C ASP A 26 -4.81 7.47 9.40
N LEU A 27 -3.60 7.03 9.74
CA LEU A 27 -2.48 6.88 8.83
C LEU A 27 -1.92 5.46 8.88
N TYR A 28 -1.48 5.01 7.71
CA TYR A 28 -0.97 3.67 7.49
C TYR A 28 0.52 3.72 7.19
N MET A 29 1.23 2.65 7.54
CA MET A 29 2.57 2.43 6.99
C MET A 29 2.45 2.24 5.48
N CYS A 30 3.33 2.87 4.71
CA CYS A 30 3.25 2.75 3.26
C CYS A 30 4.57 2.86 2.51
N ASP A 31 4.56 2.21 1.36
CA ASP A 31 5.56 2.28 0.31
C ASP A 31 5.28 3.42 -0.67
N VAL A 32 5.41 4.66 -0.21
CA VAL A 32 5.26 5.85 -1.07
C VAL A 32 6.62 6.31 -1.55
N SER A 33 7.12 5.76 -2.67
CA SER A 33 8.09 6.47 -3.55
C SER A 33 8.43 5.68 -4.81
N LEU A 34 8.04 6.24 -5.96
CA LEU A 34 8.73 6.05 -7.24
C LEU A 34 9.70 7.22 -7.42
N PRO A 35 10.89 7.07 -8.03
CA PRO A 35 11.39 5.92 -8.79
C PRO A 35 12.45 5.06 -8.08
N VAL A 36 12.80 5.34 -6.82
CA VAL A 36 13.93 4.68 -6.16
C VAL A 36 13.57 3.28 -5.67
N LYS A 37 14.17 2.25 -6.28
CA LYS A 37 13.84 0.83 -5.99
C LYS A 37 14.37 0.30 -4.65
N ASN A 38 15.47 0.84 -4.14
CA ASN A 38 16.13 0.39 -2.91
C ASN A 38 16.46 1.57 -1.99
N ASP A 39 16.55 1.33 -0.70
CA ASP A 39 16.88 2.32 0.34
C ASP A 39 15.86 3.44 0.56
N ARG A 40 14.66 3.32 -0.02
CA ARG A 40 13.57 4.27 0.25
C ARG A 40 12.92 3.99 1.61
N PRO A 41 12.62 5.01 2.42
CA PRO A 41 12.00 4.82 3.72
C PRO A 41 10.53 4.39 3.59
N ILE A 42 10.04 3.61 4.55
CA ILE A 42 8.60 3.50 4.79
C ILE A 42 8.16 4.77 5.54
N THR A 43 7.01 5.32 5.16
CA THR A 43 6.45 6.51 5.82
C THR A 43 4.95 6.34 6.09
N GLN A 44 4.30 7.40 6.52
CA GLN A 44 2.87 7.46 6.76
C GLN A 44 2.11 8.03 5.56
N CYS A 45 1.00 7.42 5.20
CA CYS A 45 0.07 8.00 4.24
C CYS A 45 -1.38 7.53 4.46
N GLU A 46 -2.29 8.14 3.72
CA GLU A 46 -3.65 7.66 3.58
C GLU A 46 -3.67 6.25 2.99
N LYS A 47 -4.80 5.58 3.19
CA LYS A 47 -4.98 4.20 2.74
C LYS A 47 -5.05 4.10 1.21
N ASP A 48 -4.11 3.39 0.62
CA ASP A 48 -4.06 3.09 -0.82
C ASP A 48 -3.42 1.71 -1.11
N GLU A 49 -3.15 1.42 -2.38
CA GLU A 49 -2.45 0.18 -2.78
C GLU A 49 -1.05 0.07 -2.16
N ALA A 50 -0.36 1.18 -1.87
CA ALA A 50 0.97 1.20 -1.28
C ALA A 50 0.99 0.78 0.21
N THR A 51 -0.18 0.62 0.83
CA THR A 51 -0.35 0.19 2.23
C THR A 51 -0.62 -1.32 2.40
N ASN A 52 -0.78 -2.06 1.31
CA ASN A 52 -1.21 -3.46 1.32
C ASN A 52 -0.02 -4.45 1.33
N PHE A 53 0.66 -4.59 2.46
CA PHE A 53 1.84 -5.45 2.57
C PHE A 53 1.47 -6.94 2.57
N ALA A 54 2.34 -7.79 2.05
CA ALA A 54 2.21 -9.24 2.20
C ALA A 54 3.16 -9.75 3.28
N LEU A 55 2.65 -10.57 4.20
CA LEU A 55 3.46 -11.24 5.21
C LEU A 55 3.86 -12.63 4.72
N GLU A 56 5.17 -12.86 4.61
CA GLU A 56 5.78 -14.19 4.46
C GLU A 56 6.43 -14.53 5.80
N GLY A 57 6.21 -15.71 6.37
CA GLY A 57 6.75 -16.03 7.70
C GLY A 57 7.14 -17.48 7.87
N ASP A 58 8.25 -17.68 8.59
CA ASP A 58 8.74 -18.99 9.03
C ASP A 58 7.98 -19.50 10.26
N THR A 59 7.37 -18.60 11.04
CA THR A 59 6.57 -18.89 12.23
C THR A 59 5.37 -17.95 12.33
N ALA A 60 4.47 -18.18 13.28
CA ALA A 60 3.23 -17.42 13.44
C ALA A 60 3.42 -15.91 13.66
N ASN A 61 4.57 -15.47 14.18
CA ASN A 61 4.79 -14.08 14.59
C ASN A 61 6.04 -13.43 13.98
N ILE A 62 6.89 -14.19 13.28
CA ILE A 62 8.10 -13.65 12.63
C ILE A 62 7.87 -13.64 11.13
N HIS A 63 7.97 -12.45 10.53
CA HIS A 63 7.63 -12.22 9.14
C HIS A 63 8.69 -11.39 8.40
N ILE A 64 8.89 -11.76 7.14
CA ILE A 64 9.39 -10.88 6.08
C ILE A 64 8.17 -10.12 5.53
N VAL A 65 8.28 -8.80 5.48
CA VAL A 65 7.20 -7.91 5.04
C VAL A 65 7.47 -7.45 3.61
N HIS A 66 6.69 -7.96 2.66
CA HIS A 66 6.79 -7.65 1.24
C HIS A 66 5.98 -6.41 0.89
N THR A 67 6.54 -5.57 0.02
CA THR A 67 5.89 -4.35 -0.45
C THR A 67 4.88 -4.64 -1.56
N PRO A 68 3.75 -3.93 -1.62
CA PRO A 68 2.77 -4.11 -2.70
C PRO A 68 3.25 -3.58 -4.07
N VAL A 69 4.09 -2.55 -4.08
CA VAL A 69 4.45 -1.82 -5.31
C VAL A 69 5.72 -2.40 -5.99
N SER A 70 6.49 -3.21 -5.26
CA SER A 70 7.76 -3.74 -5.75
C SER A 70 8.07 -5.13 -5.20
N ASN A 71 9.05 -5.82 -5.78
CA ASN A 71 9.59 -7.06 -5.22
C ASN A 71 10.55 -6.80 -4.03
N GLY A 72 10.36 -5.69 -3.33
CA GLY A 72 11.16 -5.29 -2.18
C GLY A 72 10.53 -5.76 -0.88
N VAL A 73 11.36 -5.83 0.16
CA VAL A 73 10.95 -6.17 1.52
C VAL A 73 11.38 -5.07 2.49
N TRP A 74 10.77 -5.05 3.67
CA TRP A 74 11.26 -4.21 4.76
C TRP A 74 12.65 -4.67 5.20
N ASP A 75 13.52 -3.69 5.42
CA ASP A 75 14.89 -3.88 5.86
C ASP A 75 15.27 -2.80 6.87
N ILE A 76 16.08 -3.17 7.85
CA ILE A 76 16.71 -2.20 8.75
C ILE A 76 18.17 -2.02 8.32
N GLY A 77 18.47 -0.85 7.76
CA GLY A 77 19.82 -0.45 7.40
C GLY A 77 20.62 0.09 8.59
N ARG A 78 21.86 0.53 8.32
CA ARG A 78 22.76 1.14 9.32
C ARG A 78 22.19 2.39 10.00
N ALA A 79 21.30 3.10 9.31
CA ALA A 79 20.67 4.31 9.81
C ALA A 79 19.54 4.04 10.82
N GLY A 80 19.18 2.76 11.07
CA GLY A 80 18.24 2.38 12.13
C GLY A 80 16.78 2.70 11.86
N PHE A 81 16.41 2.92 10.59
CA PHE A 81 15.02 3.12 10.14
C PHE A 81 14.60 2.02 9.16
N ILE A 82 13.29 1.82 9.03
CA ILE A 82 12.70 0.87 8.08
C ILE A 82 12.77 1.46 6.68
N LYS A 83 13.41 0.72 5.78
CA LYS A 83 13.50 1.04 4.37
C LYS A 83 13.09 -0.18 3.53
N ILE A 84 12.89 0.05 2.25
CA ILE A 84 12.64 -1.02 1.29
C ILE A 84 13.95 -1.42 0.65
N PHE A 85 14.20 -2.72 0.62
CA PHE A 85 15.41 -3.27 0.04
C PHE A 85 15.14 -4.60 -0.66
N THR A 86 16.14 -5.09 -1.40
CA THR A 86 16.08 -6.41 -2.01
C THR A 86 16.16 -7.49 -0.93
N GLN A 87 15.30 -8.50 -1.01
CA GLN A 87 15.33 -9.64 -0.09
C GLN A 87 16.67 -10.36 -0.16
N HIS A 88 17.31 -10.56 0.98
CA HIS A 88 18.60 -11.24 1.11
C HIS A 88 18.68 -12.18 2.33
N GLY A 89 17.58 -12.36 3.08
CA GLY A 89 17.45 -13.40 4.11
C GLY A 89 18.25 -13.15 5.40
N ASN A 90 18.74 -11.94 5.61
CA ASN A 90 19.41 -11.59 6.86
C ASN A 90 18.38 -11.26 7.94
N SER A 91 18.77 -11.37 9.21
CA SER A 91 17.89 -11.11 10.35
C SER A 91 17.35 -9.69 10.44
N ASN A 92 17.96 -8.72 9.74
CA ASN A 92 17.45 -7.36 9.67
C ASN A 92 16.22 -7.19 8.76
N GLN A 93 15.78 -8.26 8.07
CA GLN A 93 14.53 -8.34 7.30
C GLN A 93 13.42 -9.13 8.03
N ASN A 94 13.73 -9.66 9.22
CA ASN A 94 12.79 -10.42 10.04
C ASN A 94 12.18 -9.54 11.12
N PHE A 95 10.86 -9.39 11.10
CA PHE A 95 10.10 -8.58 12.03
C PHE A 95 9.19 -9.46 12.88
N TYR A 96 9.21 -9.24 14.20
CA TYR A 96 8.33 -9.91 15.14
C TYR A 96 7.09 -9.06 15.41
N PHE A 97 5.91 -9.61 15.15
CA PHE A 97 4.62 -8.96 15.37
C PHE A 97 4.06 -9.47 16.71
N LYS A 98 4.19 -8.66 17.75
CA LYS A 98 3.69 -9.00 19.09
C LYS A 98 2.25 -8.55 19.24
N GLU A 99 1.32 -9.49 19.27
CA GLU A 99 -0.10 -9.19 19.50
C GLU A 99 -0.38 -8.88 20.99
N ILE A 100 -1.10 -7.78 21.23
CA ILE A 100 -1.52 -7.30 22.56
C ILE A 100 -2.98 -6.84 22.42
N GLY A 101 -3.91 -7.80 22.52
CA GLY A 101 -5.34 -7.53 22.30
C GLY A 101 -5.62 -7.22 20.83
N ASP A 102 -6.19 -6.04 20.57
CA ASP A 102 -6.48 -5.49 19.24
C ASP A 102 -5.30 -4.75 18.59
N ARG A 103 -4.18 -4.65 19.32
CA ARG A 103 -2.99 -3.90 18.94
C ARG A 103 -1.82 -4.83 18.69
N ILE A 104 -0.84 -4.32 17.97
CA ILE A 104 0.45 -4.97 17.79
C ILE A 104 1.59 -4.00 18.11
N ASN A 105 2.70 -4.57 18.58
CA ASN A 105 4.02 -3.93 18.49
C ASN A 105 4.82 -4.67 17.42
N ILE A 106 5.48 -3.91 16.55
CA ILE A 106 6.39 -4.47 15.55
C ILE A 106 7.79 -4.37 16.12
N MET A 107 8.52 -5.48 16.14
CA MET A 107 9.80 -5.56 16.82
C MET A 107 10.89 -6.14 15.90
N GLN A 108 12.12 -5.69 16.12
CA GLN A 108 13.32 -6.26 15.50
C GLN A 108 14.46 -6.19 16.50
N ASN A 109 15.16 -7.32 16.73
CA ASN A 109 16.27 -7.42 17.70
C ASN A 109 15.97 -6.78 19.08
N SER A 110 14.80 -7.07 19.67
CA SER A 110 14.33 -6.53 20.96
C SER A 110 14.08 -5.01 21.00
N LYS A 111 14.09 -4.33 19.86
CA LYS A 111 13.67 -2.93 19.71
C LYS A 111 12.29 -2.88 19.07
N CYS A 112 11.54 -1.83 19.37
CA CYS A 112 10.23 -1.56 18.80
C CYS A 112 10.37 -0.58 17.64
N VAL A 113 9.55 -0.80 16.61
CA VAL A 113 9.31 0.17 15.56
C VAL A 113 8.52 1.33 16.15
N GLU A 114 8.98 2.54 15.90
CA GLU A 114 8.39 3.79 16.38
C GLU A 114 8.27 4.79 15.23
N TRP A 115 7.16 5.52 15.16
CA TRP A 115 7.07 6.68 14.27
C TRP A 115 7.82 7.89 14.85
N ASP A 116 8.85 8.36 14.13
CA ASP A 116 9.58 9.58 14.49
C ASP A 116 9.07 10.75 13.66
N ASP A 117 8.26 11.61 14.29
CA ASP A 117 7.64 12.77 13.63
C ASP A 117 8.66 13.80 13.13
N SER A 118 9.84 13.88 13.76
CA SER A 118 10.88 14.84 13.36
C SER A 118 11.55 14.46 12.05
N THR A 119 11.72 13.15 11.81
CA THR A 119 12.37 12.62 10.61
C THR A 119 11.37 12.08 9.57
N LYS A 120 10.08 11.99 9.95
CA LYS A 120 8.99 11.40 9.16
C LYS A 120 9.29 9.98 8.70
N ARG A 121 9.86 9.18 9.61
CA ARG A 121 10.32 7.80 9.35
C ARG A 121 9.97 6.87 10.51
N TYR A 122 9.87 5.58 10.18
CA TYR A 122 9.79 4.53 11.18
C TYR A 122 11.19 4.09 11.61
N VAL A 123 11.51 4.25 12.89
CA VAL A 123 12.83 4.00 13.49
C VAL A 123 12.76 2.87 14.52
N LEU A 124 13.90 2.28 14.86
CA LEU A 124 13.99 1.32 15.97
C LEU A 124 14.41 1.99 17.28
N ARG A 125 13.55 1.90 18.29
CA ARG A 125 13.77 2.44 19.65
C ARG A 125 13.61 1.35 20.70
N SER A 126 14.02 1.64 21.93
CA SER A 126 13.72 0.78 23.05
C SER A 126 12.21 0.70 23.23
N CYS A 127 11.68 -0.51 23.45
CA CYS A 127 10.25 -0.68 23.68
C CYS A 127 9.84 -0.03 25.01
N ASP A 128 9.05 1.03 24.95
CA ASP A 128 8.58 1.78 26.12
C ASP A 128 7.04 1.75 26.25
N GLY A 129 6.35 1.22 25.24
CA GLY A 129 4.89 1.14 25.24
C GLY A 129 4.22 2.49 24.97
N SER A 130 4.94 3.45 24.40
CA SER A 130 4.38 4.66 23.80
C SER A 130 3.38 4.33 22.70
N ASP A 131 2.52 5.29 22.36
CA ASP A 131 1.50 5.07 21.33
C ASP A 131 2.09 5.12 19.92
N GLU A 132 3.25 5.76 19.77
CA GLU A 132 4.08 5.81 18.57
C GLU A 132 4.67 4.42 18.21
N GLN A 133 4.65 3.48 19.16
CA GLN A 133 5.09 2.10 18.99
C GLN A 133 3.95 1.08 18.82
N LYS A 134 2.70 1.56 18.76
CA LYS A 134 1.50 0.71 18.71
C LYS A 134 0.79 0.85 17.37
N PHE A 135 0.45 -0.29 16.80
CA PHE A 135 -0.22 -0.38 15.51
C PHE A 135 -1.44 -1.29 15.60
N MET A 136 -2.29 -1.23 14.59
CA MET A 136 -3.34 -2.21 14.33
C MET A 136 -2.99 -2.98 13.05
N LYS A 137 -3.14 -4.30 13.11
CA LYS A 137 -2.99 -5.20 11.95
C LYS A 137 -4.38 -5.53 11.41
N LEU A 138 -4.65 -5.17 10.17
CA LEU A 138 -5.95 -5.39 9.54
C LEU A 138 -5.78 -6.31 8.33
N ASP A 139 -6.46 -7.46 8.32
CA ASP A 139 -6.33 -8.46 7.25
C ASP A 139 -7.21 -8.18 6.05
N LYS A 140 -8.34 -7.53 6.33
CA LYS A 140 -9.27 -7.02 5.35
C LYS A 140 -9.56 -5.60 5.74
N LEU A 141 -9.78 -4.79 4.72
CA LEU A 141 -10.32 -3.48 4.95
C LEU A 141 -11.70 -3.68 5.61
N PRO A 142 -12.03 -2.97 6.71
CA PRO A 142 -13.43 -2.77 7.02
C PRO A 142 -14.03 -2.23 5.72
N HIS A 143 -15.09 -2.88 5.25
CA HIS A 143 -15.79 -2.49 4.03
C HIS A 143 -16.07 -0.99 4.18
N MET A 144 -15.34 -0.15 3.43
CA MET A 144 -15.68 1.26 3.40
C MET A 144 -16.91 1.29 2.53
N ASP A 145 -18.07 1.34 3.18
CA ASP A 145 -19.31 1.66 2.49
C ASP A 145 -19.07 3.01 1.83
N TYR A 146 -18.93 2.97 0.50
CA TYR A 146 -18.77 4.16 -0.30
C TYR A 146 -20.13 4.85 -0.27
N VAL A 147 -20.27 5.82 0.63
CA VAL A 147 -21.41 6.73 0.64
C VAL A 147 -21.14 7.69 -0.50
N ASP A 148 -21.96 7.62 -1.54
CA ASP A 148 -21.88 8.61 -2.61
C ASP A 148 -22.22 10.02 -2.08
N ASP A 149 -21.95 11.06 -2.88
CA ASP A 149 -22.25 12.47 -2.51
C ASP A 149 -23.77 12.72 -2.30
N HIS A 150 -24.62 11.71 -2.51
CA HIS A 150 -26.06 11.75 -2.29
C HIS A 150 -26.49 11.02 -1.01
N GLY A 151 -25.55 10.53 -0.21
CA GLY A 151 -25.87 9.81 1.03
C GLY A 151 -26.45 8.41 0.79
N HIS A 152 -26.39 7.90 -0.44
CA HIS A 152 -26.83 6.56 -0.76
C HIS A 152 -25.71 5.56 -0.49
N LEU A 153 -26.03 4.55 0.32
CA LEU A 153 -25.23 3.34 0.45
C LEU A 153 -25.30 2.60 -0.89
N SER A 154 -24.27 2.80 -1.72
CA SER A 154 -24.13 2.04 -2.96
C SER A 154 -23.76 0.60 -2.62
N HIS A 155 -24.76 -0.26 -2.46
CA HIS A 155 -24.59 -1.71 -2.51
C HIS A 155 -24.20 -2.08 -3.95
N HIS A 156 -22.90 -2.01 -4.24
CA HIS A 156 -22.35 -2.41 -5.52
C HIS A 156 -22.50 -3.94 -5.66
N LEU A 157 -23.63 -4.36 -6.22
CA LEU A 157 -23.87 -5.74 -6.62
C LEU A 157 -22.79 -6.11 -7.64
N ILE A 158 -22.05 -7.17 -7.31
CA ILE A 158 -20.92 -7.68 -8.08
C ILE A 158 -21.45 -8.17 -9.44
N GLY A 159 -21.26 -7.36 -10.47
CA GLY A 159 -21.58 -7.70 -11.84
C GLY A 159 -21.33 -6.52 -12.76
N GLU A 160 -20.29 -6.64 -13.58
CA GLU A 160 -19.92 -5.77 -14.71
C GLU A 160 -18.92 -4.62 -14.44
N CYS A 161 -17.78 -4.71 -15.13
CA CYS A 161 -16.70 -3.72 -15.22
C CYS A 161 -17.09 -2.54 -16.14
N PRO A 162 -16.45 -1.34 -16.07
CA PRO A 162 -15.10 -1.12 -15.56
C PRO A 162 -14.88 0.09 -14.62
N ILE A 163 -13.90 -0.08 -13.73
CA ILE A 163 -12.81 0.84 -13.37
C ILE A 163 -13.14 2.35 -13.53
N ASN A 164 -13.84 2.89 -12.54
CA ASN A 164 -13.57 4.23 -12.05
C ASN A 164 -13.10 4.08 -10.60
N THR A 165 -11.83 3.69 -10.43
CA THR A 165 -11.20 3.92 -9.14
C THR A 165 -10.99 5.43 -8.98
N PRO A 166 -11.22 6.02 -7.79
CA PRO A 166 -10.95 7.45 -7.55
C PRO A 166 -9.46 7.82 -7.64
N PHE A 167 -8.58 6.87 -7.98
CA PHE A 167 -7.13 7.03 -8.08
C PHE A 167 -6.65 7.56 -9.44
N SER A 168 -7.55 7.99 -10.32
CA SER A 168 -7.20 8.92 -11.41
C SER A 168 -6.97 10.36 -10.92
N ARG A 169 -6.59 10.55 -9.63
CA ARG A 169 -6.07 11.83 -9.14
C ARG A 169 -4.75 12.10 -9.85
N ASP A 170 -4.83 13.03 -10.79
CA ASP A 170 -3.78 13.92 -11.27
C ASP A 170 -2.36 13.59 -10.80
N LYS A 171 -1.57 13.05 -11.73
CA LYS A 171 -0.11 12.92 -11.65
C LYS A 171 0.64 14.27 -11.55
N SER A 172 0.04 15.36 -11.05
CA SER A 172 0.59 16.73 -11.25
C SER A 172 0.82 17.58 -10.00
N ILE A 173 0.88 17.03 -8.78
CA ILE A 173 1.02 17.87 -7.55
C ILE A 173 2.37 17.71 -6.81
N TYR A 174 3.37 17.03 -7.40
CA TYR A 174 4.73 17.04 -6.83
C TYR A 174 5.79 17.38 -7.88
N ASP A 175 5.77 18.61 -8.37
CA ASP A 175 6.97 19.26 -8.93
C ASP A 175 7.86 19.70 -7.76
N PHE A 176 8.62 18.75 -7.20
CA PHE A 176 9.73 19.08 -6.29
C PHE A 176 11.03 19.17 -7.08
N ASP A 177 11.07 20.09 -8.04
CA ASP A 177 12.31 20.58 -8.62
C ASP A 177 12.17 22.08 -8.85
N GLY A 178 12.89 22.87 -8.06
CA GLY A 178 12.94 24.32 -8.13
C GLY A 178 13.59 24.83 -9.42
N ARG A 179 12.93 24.66 -10.57
CA ARG A 179 13.34 25.25 -11.84
C ARG A 179 12.22 26.12 -12.42
N LEU A 180 12.61 27.37 -12.67
CA LEU A 180 11.80 28.44 -13.24
C LEU A 180 11.03 28.00 -14.50
N LYS A 181 9.77 28.43 -14.53
CA LYS A 181 8.79 28.35 -15.62
C LYS A 181 9.42 28.63 -16.99
N GLY A 182 9.24 27.70 -17.92
CA GLY A 182 9.28 27.95 -19.35
C GLY A 182 7.88 27.73 -19.93
N ASP A 183 7.34 28.75 -20.58
CA ASP A 183 6.01 28.77 -21.19
C ASP A 183 5.83 27.64 -22.21
N TYR A 184 4.86 26.76 -21.99
CA TYR A 184 4.43 25.76 -22.97
C TYR A 184 2.95 25.94 -23.31
N HIS A 185 2.70 26.14 -24.60
CA HIS A 185 1.39 26.32 -25.21
C HIS A 185 0.52 25.05 -25.09
N HIS A 186 -0.71 25.23 -24.62
CA HIS A 186 -1.78 24.23 -24.64
C HIS A 186 -2.09 23.79 -26.07
N ARG A 187 -2.13 22.48 -26.31
CA ARG A 187 -2.71 21.86 -27.49
C ARG A 187 -3.83 20.93 -27.02
N ASP A 188 -5.05 21.32 -27.29
CA ASP A 188 -6.26 20.55 -26.96
C ASP A 188 -6.30 19.25 -27.76
N HIS A 189 -6.50 18.13 -27.06
CA HIS A 189 -6.79 16.84 -27.68
C HIS A 189 -8.16 16.32 -27.22
N ASN A 190 -9.02 16.08 -28.21
CA ASN A 190 -10.36 15.53 -28.12
C ASN A 190 -10.43 14.24 -27.27
N HIS A 191 -11.37 14.20 -26.34
CA HIS A 191 -11.77 12.99 -25.62
C HIS A 191 -12.68 12.12 -26.50
N HIS A 192 -12.27 10.87 -26.75
CA HIS A 192 -13.17 9.82 -27.23
C HIS A 192 -13.94 9.23 -26.05
N SER A 193 -15.26 9.36 -26.07
CA SER A 193 -16.17 8.68 -25.15
C SER A 193 -16.28 7.20 -25.48
N HIS A 194 -15.88 6.32 -24.57
CA HIS A 194 -16.22 4.90 -24.64
C HIS A 194 -17.65 4.69 -24.11
N ARG A 195 -18.55 4.30 -25.00
CA ARG A 195 -19.94 3.91 -24.69
C ARG A 195 -19.95 2.43 -24.32
N CYS A 196 -20.15 2.10 -23.04
CA CYS A 196 -20.40 0.73 -22.61
C CYS A 196 -21.84 0.35 -22.99
N HIS A 197 -21.99 -0.73 -23.76
CA HIS A 197 -23.28 -1.36 -24.03
C HIS A 197 -23.56 -2.37 -22.92
N SER A 198 -24.59 -2.13 -22.11
CA SER A 198 -25.19 -3.13 -21.23
C SER A 198 -26.08 -4.05 -22.05
N SER A 199 -25.83 -5.35 -22.03
CA SER A 199 -26.73 -6.36 -22.57
C SER A 199 -27.73 -6.77 -21.48
N GLU A 200 -28.97 -6.30 -21.58
CA GLU A 200 -30.08 -6.83 -20.79
C GLU A 200 -30.40 -8.25 -21.26
N HIS A 201 -30.14 -9.26 -20.41
CA HIS A 201 -30.68 -10.60 -20.59
C HIS A 201 -32.03 -10.66 -19.84
N PHE A 202 -33.13 -10.63 -20.59
CA PHE A 202 -34.45 -11.03 -20.12
C PHE A 202 -34.44 -12.54 -19.81
N LEU A 203 -34.87 -12.92 -18.60
CA LEU A 203 -35.27 -14.28 -18.28
C LEU A 203 -36.79 -14.37 -18.44
N ASP A 204 -37.23 -15.09 -19.47
CA ASP A 204 -38.62 -15.52 -19.58
C ASP A 204 -38.92 -16.58 -18.52
N HIS A 205 -40.01 -16.35 -17.78
CA HIS A 205 -40.71 -17.37 -17.00
C HIS A 205 -41.48 -18.28 -17.96
N ASP A 206 -41.15 -19.57 -17.95
CA ASP A 206 -42.08 -20.61 -18.41
C ASP A 206 -42.65 -21.32 -17.19
N ASP A 207 -43.94 -21.09 -16.95
CA ASP A 207 -44.82 -21.88 -16.10
C ASP A 207 -45.16 -23.21 -16.80
N HIS A 208 -44.88 -24.34 -16.16
CA HIS A 208 -45.62 -25.60 -16.32
C HIS A 208 -45.54 -26.47 -15.08
#